data_AF-A0A847X3W2-F1
#
_entry.id   AF-A0A847X3W2-F1
#
_cell.length_a   1.000
_cell.length_b   1.000
_cell.length_c   1.000
_cell.angle_alpha   90.00
_cell.angle_beta   90.00
_cell.angle_gamma   90.00
#
_symmetry.space_group_name_H-M   'P 1'
#
loop_
_entity.id
_entity.type
_entity.pdbx_description
1 polymer ?
#
loop_
_entity_poly.entity_id
_entity_poly.type
_entity_poly.pdbx_seq_one_letter_code
_entity_poly.pdbx_strand_id
1 'polypeptide(L)'
;MALFDMLKDGLNMNPGGMKNRRNPQGFDEESKKKLAMVAIPAILWAVHKAVREDEKKQKELDDIATQNRKLDPNDMTKTIEEANPQEGKDILDKILGREKESVTKNIAEKSNVSQEEVDAVLDKITPTIIEMLQKEKEDKGVSYDDQLREELKEMQRDPEIGTASSTAKEYIEDDKEHSLQDGLMDILGKFLR
;
A
#
# COMPACT_ATOMS: atom_id res chain seq x y z
N MET A 1 -8.23 6.22 -13.81
CA MET A 1 -7.96 4.89 -13.22
C MET A 1 -7.82 5.11 -11.73
N ALA A 2 -8.34 4.19 -10.90
CA ALA A 2 -8.21 4.29 -9.45
C ALA A 2 -6.73 4.10 -9.04
N LEU A 3 -6.30 4.71 -7.94
CA LEU A 3 -4.93 4.62 -7.43
C LEU A 3 -4.55 3.16 -7.14
N PHE A 4 -5.46 2.41 -6.52
CA PHE A 4 -5.28 0.99 -6.24
C PHE A 4 -4.98 0.19 -7.52
N ASP A 5 -5.72 0.41 -8.60
CA ASP A 5 -5.53 -0.31 -9.86
C ASP A 5 -4.19 0.01 -10.51
N MET A 6 -3.76 1.28 -10.50
CA MET A 6 -2.46 1.67 -11.03
C MET A 6 -1.31 1.00 -10.27
N LEU A 7 -1.39 0.93 -8.95
CA LEU A 7 -0.39 0.29 -8.10
C LEU A 7 -0.39 -1.23 -8.27
N LYS A 8 -1.57 -1.83 -8.38
CA LYS A 8 -1.75 -3.25 -8.67
C LYS A 8 -1.09 -3.62 -10.00
N ASP A 9 -1.29 -2.79 -11.02
CA ASP A 9 -0.68 -2.96 -12.34
C ASP A 9 0.85 -2.79 -12.26
N GLY A 10 1.36 -1.81 -11.50
CA GLY A 10 2.79 -1.57 -11.30
C GLY A 10 3.52 -2.69 -10.54
N LEU A 11 2.85 -3.37 -9.60
CA LEU A 11 3.37 -4.60 -8.98
C LEU A 11 3.35 -5.80 -9.95
N ASN A 12 3.01 -5.56 -11.20
CA ASN A 12 3.03 -6.49 -12.32
C ASN A 12 2.08 -7.68 -12.17
N MET A 13 0.88 -7.42 -11.66
CA MET A 13 -0.23 -8.39 -11.55
C MET A 13 -0.93 -8.67 -12.88
N ASN A 14 -0.39 -8.19 -14.00
CA ASN A 14 -0.93 -8.43 -15.32
C ASN A 14 -0.12 -9.55 -16.01
N PRO A 15 -0.74 -10.65 -16.48
CA PRO A 15 -0.06 -11.83 -17.06
C PRO A 15 0.84 -11.56 -18.29
N GLY A 16 0.97 -10.32 -18.77
CA GLY A 16 1.84 -9.93 -19.87
C GLY A 16 3.07 -9.09 -19.51
N GLY A 17 3.22 -8.63 -18.27
CA GLY A 17 4.16 -7.55 -17.94
C GLY A 17 5.54 -7.94 -17.40
N MET A 18 5.79 -9.22 -17.08
CA MET A 18 7.10 -9.68 -16.61
C MET A 18 7.48 -10.98 -17.32
N LYS A 19 8.10 -10.86 -18.49
CA LYS A 19 8.90 -11.97 -19.02
C LYS A 19 10.15 -12.08 -18.14
N ASN A 20 10.11 -13.01 -17.19
CA ASN A 20 11.22 -13.65 -16.51
C ASN A 20 12.55 -12.88 -16.50
N ARG A 21 12.88 -12.25 -15.36
CA ARG A 21 14.27 -11.93 -15.02
C ARG A 21 14.62 -12.50 -13.66
N ARG A 22 15.05 -13.78 -13.71
CA ARG A 22 16.03 -14.42 -12.83
C ARG A 22 15.95 -14.08 -11.34
N ASN A 23 14.91 -14.58 -10.67
CA ASN A 23 15.10 -15.05 -9.30
C ASN A 23 14.32 -16.36 -9.13
N PRO A 24 14.97 -17.52 -8.89
CA PRO A 24 14.27 -18.78 -8.62
C PRO A 24 13.53 -18.79 -7.27
N GLN A 25 13.53 -17.66 -6.55
CA GLN A 25 12.88 -17.43 -5.25
C GLN A 25 11.85 -16.27 -5.28
N GLY A 26 11.45 -15.78 -6.46
CA GLY A 26 10.39 -14.76 -6.51
C GLY A 26 9.02 -15.32 -6.10
N PHE A 27 8.18 -14.52 -5.44
CA PHE A 27 6.80 -14.90 -5.10
C PHE A 27 6.05 -15.38 -6.34
N ASP A 28 5.28 -16.45 -6.20
CA ASP A 28 4.32 -16.83 -7.22
C ASP A 28 3.26 -15.73 -7.43
N GLU A 29 2.58 -15.77 -8.58
CA GLU A 29 1.59 -14.75 -8.96
C GLU A 29 0.44 -14.62 -7.94
N GLU A 30 0.09 -15.71 -7.25
CA GLU A 30 -0.94 -15.69 -6.21
C GLU A 30 -0.47 -14.92 -4.97
N SER A 31 0.75 -15.17 -4.52
CA SER A 31 1.39 -14.50 -3.39
C SER A 31 1.61 -13.02 -3.69
N LYS A 32 1.99 -12.67 -4.94
CA LYS A 32 2.00 -11.27 -5.39
C LYS A 32 0.61 -10.66 -5.26
N LYS A 33 -0.42 -11.29 -5.85
CA LYS A 33 -1.81 -10.80 -5.81
C LYS A 33 -2.27 -10.52 -4.37
N LYS A 34 -2.05 -11.47 -3.46
CA LYS A 34 -2.37 -11.33 -2.04
C LYS A 34 -1.58 -10.20 -1.38
N LEU A 35 -0.28 -10.09 -1.70
CA LEU A 35 0.56 -9.02 -1.18
C LEU A 35 -0.03 -7.64 -1.50
N ALA A 36 -0.35 -7.32 -2.75
CA ALA A 36 -0.91 -6.00 -3.05
C ALA A 36 -2.31 -5.78 -2.48
N MET A 37 -3.15 -6.83 -2.48
CA MET A 37 -4.50 -6.77 -1.91
C MET A 37 -4.49 -6.38 -0.43
N VAL A 38 -3.40 -6.67 0.30
CA VAL A 38 -3.27 -6.31 1.72
C VAL A 38 -2.37 -5.09 1.92
N ALA A 39 -1.24 -5.02 1.22
CA ALA A 39 -0.24 -3.97 1.37
C ALA A 39 -0.73 -2.59 0.91
N ILE A 40 -1.39 -2.51 -0.26
CA ILE A 40 -1.84 -1.22 -0.80
C ILE A 40 -2.89 -0.60 0.14
N PRO A 41 -3.98 -1.29 0.52
CA PRO A 41 -4.95 -0.70 1.44
C PRO A 41 -4.33 -0.34 2.79
N ALA A 42 -3.38 -1.15 3.30
CA ALA A 42 -2.68 -0.84 4.54
C ALA A 42 -1.91 0.49 4.45
N ILE A 43 -1.12 0.71 3.40
CA ILE A 43 -0.41 1.97 3.25
C ILE A 43 -1.40 3.14 3.09
N LEU A 44 -2.45 2.98 2.28
CA LEU A 44 -3.41 4.06 2.06
C LEU A 44 -4.17 4.45 3.33
N TRP A 45 -4.58 3.48 4.16
CA TRP A 45 -5.13 3.76 5.49
C TRP A 45 -4.12 4.39 6.43
N ALA A 46 -2.86 3.97 6.39
CA ALA A 46 -1.79 4.55 7.22
C ALA A 46 -1.53 6.02 6.87
N VAL A 47 -1.46 6.34 5.57
CA VAL A 47 -1.33 7.73 5.12
C VAL A 47 -2.57 8.52 5.52
N HIS A 48 -3.79 8.00 5.31
CA HIS A 48 -5.04 8.67 5.67
C HIS A 48 -5.12 8.98 7.17
N LYS A 49 -4.82 8.00 8.04
CA LYS A 49 -4.72 8.20 9.49
C LYS A 49 -3.70 9.29 9.81
N ALA A 50 -2.49 9.17 9.28
CA ALA A 50 -1.38 10.07 9.55
C ALA A 50 -1.71 11.53 9.20
N VAL A 51 -2.26 11.80 8.01
CA VAL A 51 -2.56 13.17 7.57
C VAL A 51 -3.80 13.77 8.26
N ARG A 52 -4.73 12.93 8.73
CA ARG A 52 -5.89 13.39 9.51
C ARG A 52 -5.56 13.74 10.95
N GLU A 53 -4.66 12.99 11.57
CA GLU A 53 -4.30 13.19 12.97
C GLU A 53 -3.31 14.34 13.17
N ASP A 54 -2.46 14.62 12.18
CA ASP A 54 -1.43 15.65 12.28
C ASP A 54 -1.17 16.34 10.93
N GLU A 55 -1.60 17.60 10.82
CA GLU A 55 -1.34 18.44 9.65
C GLU A 55 0.15 18.60 9.32
N LYS A 56 1.05 18.43 10.30
CA LYS A 56 2.50 18.44 10.04
C LYS A 56 2.92 17.23 9.22
N LYS A 57 2.30 16.06 9.43
CA LYS A 57 2.59 14.86 8.62
C LYS A 57 2.22 15.09 7.16
N GLN A 58 1.09 15.74 6.88
CA GLN A 58 0.75 16.13 5.50
C GLN A 58 1.88 16.95 4.87
N LYS A 59 2.36 17.98 5.56
CA LYS A 59 3.45 18.83 5.05
C LYS A 59 4.74 18.05 4.85
N GLU A 60 5.11 17.18 5.79
CA GLU A 60 6.30 16.36 5.66
C GLU A 60 6.22 15.40 4.46
N LEU A 61 5.06 14.81 4.22
CA LEU A 61 4.84 13.95 3.06
C LEU A 61 4.87 14.77 1.75
N ASP A 62 4.30 15.97 1.72
CA ASP A 62 4.40 16.89 0.58
C ASP A 62 5.87 17.21 0.27
N ASP A 63 6.65 17.56 1.31
CA ASP A 63 8.06 17.93 1.17
C ASP A 63 8.87 16.74 0.60
N ILE A 64 8.63 15.52 1.07
CA ILE A 64 9.24 14.30 0.54
C ILE A 64 8.88 14.11 -0.94
N ALA A 65 7.59 14.15 -1.26
CA ALA A 65 7.08 13.94 -2.62
C ALA A 65 7.69 14.90 -3.65
N THR A 66 7.95 16.14 -3.24
CA THR A 66 8.49 17.18 -4.14
C THR A 66 9.96 16.98 -4.50
N GLN A 67 10.71 16.22 -3.70
CA GLN A 67 12.15 16.02 -3.88
C GLN A 67 12.50 14.94 -4.91
N ASN A 68 11.60 13.99 -5.19
CA ASN A 68 11.91 12.78 -5.95
C ASN A 68 10.91 12.47 -7.07
N ARG A 69 10.66 13.41 -7.99
CA ARG A 69 9.72 13.18 -9.12
C ARG A 69 10.28 12.18 -10.13
N LYS A 70 9.98 10.88 -9.94
CA LYS A 70 10.25 9.82 -10.92
C LYS A 70 8.99 9.16 -11.45
N LEU A 71 7.83 9.55 -10.93
CA LEU A 71 6.53 9.06 -11.38
C LEU A 71 6.35 9.15 -12.90
N ASP A 72 6.25 8.00 -13.55
CA ASP A 72 5.72 7.84 -14.89
C ASP A 72 4.39 7.07 -14.80
N PRO A 73 3.24 7.75 -14.89
CA PRO A 73 1.94 7.10 -14.75
C PRO A 73 1.63 6.11 -15.89
N ASN A 74 2.42 6.10 -16.97
CA ASN A 74 2.29 5.14 -18.06
C ASN A 74 3.15 3.88 -17.87
N ASP A 75 4.09 3.91 -16.92
CA ASP A 75 4.99 2.79 -16.59
C ASP A 75 5.14 2.69 -15.06
N MET A 76 4.05 2.26 -14.42
CA MET A 76 4.00 2.09 -12.97
C MET A 76 4.99 1.04 -12.47
N THR A 77 5.27 0.01 -13.28
CA THR A 77 6.27 -1.01 -12.95
C THR A 77 7.65 -0.40 -12.82
N LYS A 78 8.08 0.37 -13.82
CA LYS A 78 9.35 1.09 -13.76
C LYS A 78 9.37 2.11 -12.62
N THR A 79 8.28 2.84 -12.41
CA THR A 79 8.16 3.81 -11.31
C THR A 79 8.45 3.16 -9.96
N ILE A 80 7.82 2.03 -9.66
CA ILE A 80 8.03 1.29 -8.41
C ILE A 80 9.45 0.69 -8.35
N GLU A 81 9.97 0.17 -9.47
CA GLU A 81 11.32 -0.40 -9.50
C GLU A 81 12.42 0.64 -9.19
N GLU A 82 12.25 1.88 -9.68
CA GLU A 82 13.18 3.00 -9.55
C GLU A 82 12.97 3.87 -8.31
N ALA A 83 11.90 3.63 -7.55
CA ALA A 83 11.61 4.27 -6.28
C ALA A 83 12.74 4.05 -5.26
N ASN A 84 13.02 5.06 -4.45
CA ASN A 84 14.08 5.01 -3.44
C ASN A 84 13.62 4.23 -2.20
N PRO A 85 14.17 3.05 -1.88
CA PRO A 85 13.71 2.25 -0.75
C PRO A 85 13.94 2.94 0.60
N GLN A 86 15.02 3.71 0.74
CA GLN A 86 15.30 4.41 2.00
C GLN A 86 14.25 5.49 2.30
N GLU A 87 13.77 6.18 1.26
CA GLU A 87 12.68 7.13 1.38
C GLU A 87 11.38 6.44 1.78
N GLY A 88 11.08 5.27 1.20
CA GLY A 88 9.91 4.50 1.60
C GLY A 88 9.97 4.04 3.04
N LYS A 89 11.15 3.62 3.51
CA LYS A 89 11.37 3.27 4.90
C LYS A 89 11.09 4.45 5.83
N ASP A 90 11.59 5.64 5.49
CA ASP A 90 11.39 6.88 6.25
C ASP A 90 9.92 7.31 6.26
N ILE A 91 9.21 7.19 5.13
CA ILE A 91 7.76 7.46 5.06
C ILE A 91 7.01 6.46 5.94
N LEU A 92 7.30 5.17 5.83
CA LEU A 92 6.66 4.12 6.63
C LEU A 92 6.87 4.35 8.13
N ASP A 93 8.08 4.75 8.55
CA ASP A 93 8.37 5.09 9.94
C ASP A 93 7.53 6.29 10.42
N LYS A 94 7.25 7.27 9.55
CA LYS A 94 6.40 8.44 9.87
C LYS A 94 4.91 8.11 9.97
N ILE A 95 4.40 7.29 9.07
CA ILE A 95 2.95 7.00 8.98
C ILE A 95 2.52 5.85 9.90
N LEU A 96 3.39 4.85 10.15
CA LEU A 96 3.09 3.70 11.01
C LEU A 96 3.75 3.78 12.38
N GLY A 97 4.90 4.43 12.51
CA GLY A 97 5.61 4.54 13.79
C GLY A 97 5.80 3.18 14.48
N ARG A 98 5.24 3.02 15.68
CA ARG A 98 5.33 1.80 16.49
C ARG A 98 4.55 0.61 15.90
N GLU A 99 3.57 0.87 15.04
CA GLU A 99 2.75 -0.17 14.41
C GLU A 99 3.47 -0.82 13.20
N LYS A 100 4.61 -0.27 12.75
CA LYS A 100 5.27 -0.73 11.51
C LYS A 100 5.59 -2.22 11.51
N GLU A 101 6.23 -2.73 12.57
CA GLU A 101 6.63 -4.14 12.66
C GLU A 101 5.41 -5.07 12.64
N SER A 102 4.35 -4.70 13.36
CA SER A 102 3.15 -5.50 13.45
C SER A 102 2.34 -5.45 12.14
N VAL A 103 2.30 -4.31 11.45
CA VAL A 103 1.74 -4.17 10.09
C VAL A 103 2.48 -5.07 9.10
N THR A 104 3.81 -4.99 9.03
CA THR A 104 4.58 -5.73 8.01
C THR A 104 4.52 -7.23 8.25
N LYS A 105 4.56 -7.67 9.51
CA LYS A 105 4.32 -9.06 9.90
C LYS A 105 2.94 -9.58 9.47
N ASN A 106 1.88 -8.80 9.71
CA ASN A 106 0.52 -9.21 9.31
C ASN A 106 0.38 -9.33 7.79
N ILE A 107 1.00 -8.41 7.03
CA ILE A 107 1.01 -8.47 5.57
C ILE A 107 1.75 -9.75 5.11
N ALA A 108 2.90 -10.05 5.71
CA ALA A 108 3.69 -11.26 5.42
C ALA A 108 2.86 -12.54 5.63
N GLU A 109 2.20 -12.67 6.78
CA GLU A 109 1.34 -13.81 7.11
C GLU A 109 0.16 -13.96 6.12
N LYS A 110 -0.52 -12.86 5.78
CA LYS A 110 -1.69 -12.88 4.87
C LYS A 110 -1.32 -13.12 3.40
N SER A 111 -0.12 -12.71 3.00
CA SER A 111 0.35 -12.86 1.62
C SER A 111 1.15 -14.13 1.38
N ASN A 112 1.52 -14.86 2.44
CA ASN A 112 2.44 -15.99 2.38
C ASN A 112 3.80 -15.58 1.76
N VAL A 113 4.28 -14.40 2.16
CA VAL A 113 5.56 -13.81 1.76
C VAL A 113 6.39 -13.58 3.02
N SER A 114 7.73 -13.63 2.96
CA SER A 114 8.52 -13.35 4.15
C SER A 114 8.47 -11.87 4.52
N GLN A 115 8.69 -11.56 5.80
CA GLN A 115 8.67 -10.18 6.28
C GLN A 115 9.72 -9.30 5.61
N GLU A 116 10.94 -9.80 5.38
CA GLU A 116 12.00 -9.06 4.67
C GLU A 116 11.58 -8.64 3.26
N GLU A 117 10.86 -9.53 2.59
CA GLU A 117 10.38 -9.31 1.23
C GLU A 117 9.18 -8.35 1.19
N VAL A 118 8.29 -8.45 2.18
CA VAL A 118 7.23 -7.46 2.39
C VAL A 118 7.83 -6.09 2.63
N ASP A 119 8.79 -5.96 3.54
CA ASP A 119 9.47 -4.70 3.85
C ASP A 119 10.08 -4.10 2.58
N ALA A 120 10.78 -4.91 1.77
CA ALA A 120 11.37 -4.46 0.51
C ALA A 120 10.34 -3.97 -0.53
N VAL A 121 9.15 -4.57 -0.58
CA VAL A 121 8.07 -4.12 -1.45
C VAL A 121 7.42 -2.84 -0.92
N LEU A 122 7.14 -2.77 0.39
CA LEU A 122 6.55 -1.59 1.02
C LEU A 122 7.47 -0.38 0.88
N ASP A 123 8.79 -0.57 1.06
CA ASP A 123 9.81 0.48 0.89
C ASP A 123 9.83 1.05 -0.54
N LYS A 124 9.41 0.28 -1.55
CA LYS A 124 9.35 0.75 -2.94
C LYS A 124 8.02 1.35 -3.34
N ILE A 125 6.91 0.76 -2.89
CA ILE A 125 5.59 1.23 -3.28
C ILE A 125 5.16 2.49 -2.51
N THR A 126 5.63 2.66 -1.28
CA THR A 126 5.24 3.79 -0.43
C THR A 126 5.62 5.13 -1.04
N PRO A 127 6.86 5.36 -1.52
CA PRO A 127 7.21 6.60 -2.23
C PRO A 127 6.33 6.84 -3.45
N THR A 128 6.05 5.80 -4.23
CA THR A 128 5.17 5.91 -5.41
C THR A 128 3.76 6.36 -5.03
N ILE A 129 3.18 5.83 -3.96
CA ILE A 129 1.87 6.27 -3.44
C ILE A 129 1.91 7.76 -3.11
N ILE A 130 2.93 8.21 -2.39
CA ILE A 130 3.07 9.62 -2.00
C ILE A 130 3.27 10.53 -3.23
N GLU A 131 4.09 10.14 -4.20
CA GLU A 131 4.27 10.85 -5.47
C GLU A 131 2.95 10.96 -6.26
N MET A 132 2.13 9.90 -6.28
CA MET A 132 0.84 9.91 -6.95
C MET A 132 -0.16 10.85 -6.28
N LEU A 133 -0.25 10.81 -4.94
CA LEU A 133 -1.11 11.73 -4.18
C LEU A 133 -0.67 13.19 -4.37
N GLN A 134 0.64 13.44 -4.41
CA GLN A 134 1.19 14.76 -4.70
C GLN A 134 0.84 15.23 -6.11
N LYS A 135 0.98 14.36 -7.11
CA LYS A 135 0.64 14.69 -8.49
C LYS A 135 -0.84 15.06 -8.62
N GLU A 136 -1.72 14.26 -8.03
CA GLU A 136 -3.16 14.51 -8.06
C GLU A 136 -3.54 15.80 -7.31
N LYS A 137 -2.85 16.09 -6.20
CA LYS A 137 -2.99 17.36 -5.47
C LYS A 137 -2.59 18.56 -6.33
N GLU A 138 -1.50 18.45 -7.09
CA GLU A 138 -1.05 19.49 -8.02
C GLU A 138 -2.00 19.67 -9.21
N ASP A 139 -2.49 18.56 -9.77
CA ASP A 139 -3.35 18.56 -10.95
C ASP A 139 -4.79 19.04 -10.62
N LYS A 140 -5.31 18.72 -9.42
CA LYS A 140 -6.73 18.98 -9.05
C LYS A 140 -6.93 19.91 -7.86
N GLY A 141 -5.87 20.27 -7.13
CA GLY A 141 -5.95 21.14 -5.94
C GLY A 141 -6.62 20.47 -4.73
N VAL A 142 -6.62 19.13 -4.66
CA VAL A 142 -7.30 18.35 -3.61
C VAL A 142 -6.29 17.83 -2.58
N SER A 143 -6.64 17.86 -1.29
CA SER A 143 -5.78 17.34 -0.20
C SER A 143 -5.58 15.82 -0.28
N TYR A 144 -4.56 15.26 0.37
CA TYR A 144 -4.39 13.80 0.41
C TYR A 144 -5.55 13.13 1.15
N ASP A 145 -6.05 13.74 2.25
CA ASP A 145 -7.19 13.22 2.99
C ASP A 145 -8.42 13.04 2.11
N ASP A 146 -8.78 14.07 1.33
CA ASP A 146 -9.94 14.00 0.43
C ASP A 146 -9.74 12.98 -0.68
N GLN A 147 -8.54 12.89 -1.27
CA GLN A 147 -8.22 11.88 -2.30
C GLN A 147 -8.33 10.46 -1.73
N LEU A 148 -7.68 10.21 -0.60
CA LEU A 148 -7.64 8.92 0.07
C LEU A 148 -9.04 8.50 0.54
N ARG A 149 -9.83 9.43 1.08
CA ARG A 149 -11.20 9.13 1.52
C ARG A 149 -12.06 8.59 0.37
N GLU A 150 -11.94 9.16 -0.83
CA GLU A 150 -12.71 8.65 -1.97
C GLU A 150 -12.16 7.32 -2.50
N GLU A 151 -10.84 7.18 -2.63
CA GLU A 151 -10.21 5.93 -3.05
C GLU A 151 -10.53 4.77 -2.08
N LEU A 152 -10.44 5.01 -0.76
CA LEU A 152 -10.76 4.02 0.27
C LEU A 152 -12.24 3.61 0.26
N LYS A 153 -13.15 4.55 -0.01
CA LYS A 153 -14.58 4.23 -0.22
C LYS A 153 -14.80 3.39 -1.47
N GLU A 154 -14.09 3.67 -2.56
CA GLU A 154 -14.18 2.89 -3.79
C GLU A 154 -13.68 1.46 -3.57
N MET A 155 -12.52 1.30 -2.92
CA MET A 155 -12.01 -0.01 -2.52
C MET A 155 -12.99 -0.78 -1.63
N GLN A 156 -13.66 -0.12 -0.68
CA GLN A 156 -14.67 -0.76 0.18
C GLN A 156 -15.92 -1.26 -0.56
N ARG A 157 -16.21 -0.72 -1.76
CA ARG A 157 -17.33 -1.17 -2.60
C ARG A 157 -16.97 -2.41 -3.42
N ASP A 158 -15.69 -2.66 -3.66
CA ASP A 158 -15.23 -3.86 -4.35
C ASP A 158 -15.34 -5.09 -3.42
N PRO A 159 -15.98 -6.21 -3.85
CA PRO A 159 -16.14 -7.38 -2.99
C PRO A 159 -14.83 -8.06 -2.59
N GLU A 160 -13.82 -8.10 -3.48
CA GLU A 160 -12.53 -8.75 -3.22
C GLU A 160 -11.65 -7.84 -2.36
N ILE A 161 -11.55 -6.56 -2.69
CA ILE A 161 -10.64 -5.60 -2.03
C ILE A 161 -11.28 -5.03 -0.77
N GLY A 162 -12.59 -4.86 -0.73
CA GLY A 162 -13.29 -4.20 0.36
C GLY A 162 -13.17 -4.91 1.69
N THR A 163 -13.07 -6.24 1.68
CA THR A 163 -12.77 -7.02 2.89
C THR A 163 -11.35 -6.73 3.39
N ALA A 164 -10.35 -6.78 2.52
CA ALA A 164 -8.96 -6.50 2.88
C ALA A 164 -8.77 -5.04 3.34
N SER A 165 -9.42 -4.09 2.66
CA SER A 165 -9.43 -2.67 3.05
C SER A 165 -10.11 -2.45 4.40
N SER A 166 -11.22 -3.12 4.70
CA SER A 166 -11.87 -3.01 6.00
C SER A 166 -10.99 -3.56 7.13
N THR A 167 -10.30 -4.67 6.91
CA THR A 167 -9.34 -5.20 7.87
C THR A 167 -8.14 -4.27 8.08
N ALA A 168 -7.60 -3.69 7.00
CA ALA A 168 -6.53 -2.71 7.10
C ALA A 168 -6.98 -1.48 7.91
N LYS A 169 -8.21 -1.01 7.69
CA LYS A 169 -8.83 0.07 8.47
C LYS A 169 -8.90 -0.25 9.96
N GLU A 170 -9.50 -1.38 10.32
CA GLU A 170 -9.66 -1.78 11.72
C GLU A 170 -8.30 -1.91 12.42
N TYR A 171 -7.31 -2.40 11.69
CA TYR A 171 -5.98 -2.58 12.24
C TYR A 171 -5.23 -1.26 12.46
N ILE A 172 -5.30 -0.35 11.47
CA ILE A 172 -4.56 0.91 11.48
C ILE A 172 -5.30 1.98 12.27
N GLU A 173 -6.60 2.18 12.05
CA GLU A 173 -7.37 3.26 12.68
C GLU A 173 -7.87 2.90 14.08
N ASP A 174 -8.33 1.67 14.32
CA ASP A 174 -8.96 1.33 15.61
C ASP A 174 -7.96 0.86 16.68
N ASP A 175 -6.66 0.75 16.35
CA ASP A 175 -5.56 0.33 17.24
C ASP A 175 -5.87 -1.02 17.95
N LYS A 176 -6.64 -1.89 17.29
CA LYS A 176 -7.12 -3.16 17.84
C LYS A 176 -6.11 -4.28 17.59
N GLU A 177 -5.11 -4.40 18.45
CA GLU A 177 -4.22 -5.59 18.48
C GLU A 177 -5.00 -6.91 18.68
N HIS A 178 -6.20 -6.87 19.27
CA HIS A 178 -6.97 -8.06 19.65
C HIS A 178 -8.05 -8.52 18.66
N SER A 179 -8.41 -7.75 17.61
CA SER A 179 -9.42 -8.18 16.61
C SER A 179 -8.85 -9.06 15.49
N LEU A 180 -7.52 -9.23 15.47
CA LEU A 180 -6.80 -9.91 14.40
C LEU A 180 -7.21 -11.38 14.26
N GLN A 181 -7.28 -12.16 15.34
CA GLN A 181 -7.60 -13.59 15.22
C GLN A 181 -8.99 -13.83 14.62
N ASP A 182 -9.97 -13.01 15.00
CA ASP A 182 -11.35 -13.14 14.52
C ASP A 182 -11.48 -12.65 13.07
N GLY A 183 -10.93 -11.49 12.73
CA GLY A 183 -10.92 -10.96 11.36
C GLY A 183 -10.06 -11.79 10.40
N LEU A 184 -8.99 -12.43 10.89
CA LEU A 184 -8.13 -13.36 10.11
C LEU A 184 -8.86 -14.66 9.77
N MET A 185 -9.58 -15.25 10.73
CA MET A 185 -10.35 -16.48 10.51
C MET A 185 -11.48 -16.26 9.49
N ASP A 186 -12.12 -15.09 9.52
CA ASP A 186 -13.19 -14.75 8.57
C ASP A 186 -12.69 -14.53 7.14
N ILE A 187 -11.51 -13.92 6.95
CA ILE A 187 -10.90 -13.74 5.61
C ILE A 187 -10.44 -15.09 5.05
N LEU A 188 -9.71 -15.88 5.85
CA LEU A 188 -9.24 -17.20 5.42
C LEU A 188 -10.42 -18.16 5.14
N GLY A 189 -11.49 -18.08 5.93
CA GLY A 189 -12.71 -18.85 5.72
C GLY A 189 -13.50 -18.46 4.47
N LYS A 190 -13.41 -17.19 4.03
CA LYS A 190 -14.01 -16.72 2.76
C LYS A 190 -13.15 -17.00 1.54
N PHE A 191 -11.82 -17.05 1.70
CA PHE A 191 -10.88 -17.28 0.60
C PHE A 191 -10.71 -18.78 0.25
N LEU A 192 -10.92 -19.68 1.21
CA LEU A 192 -10.81 -21.13 1.02
C LEU A 192 -12.15 -21.82 0.65
N ARG A 193 -13.19 -21.04 0.33
CA ARG A 193 -14.53 -21.55 0.00
C ARG A 193 -14.89 -21.35 -1.46
#